data_AF-A0A965IIE3-F1
#
_entry.id   AF-A0A965IIE3-F1
#
_cell.length_a   1.000
_cell.length_b   1.000
_cell.length_c   1.000
_cell.angle_alpha   90.00
_cell.angle_beta   90.00
_cell.angle_gamma   90.00
#
_symmetry.space_group_name_H-M   'P 1'
#
loop_
_entity.id
_entity.type
_entity.pdbx_description
1 polymer ?
#
loop_
_entity_poly.entity_id
_entity_poly.type
_entity_poly.pdbx_seq_one_letter_code
_entity_poly.pdbx_strand_id
1 'polypeptide(L)' 'QTEIKELQKAHFNMRMQKATQQLTNTAQMKVARRSIARAKTILAEQQAKAKE' A
#
# COMPACT_ATOMS: atom_id res chain seq x y z
N GLN A 1 4.98 -9.91 6.55
CA GLN A 1 5.27 -9.51 5.15
C GLN A 1 4.08 -9.70 4.20
N THR A 2 3.19 -10.66 4.49
CA THR A 2 1.96 -10.95 3.72
C THR A 2 1.09 -9.72 3.52
N GLU A 3 0.91 -8.91 4.56
CA GLU A 3 0.00 -7.76 4.53
C GLU A 3 0.42 -6.65 3.56
N ILE A 4 1.73 -6.38 3.40
CA ILE A 4 2.21 -5.42 2.39
C ILE A 4 1.95 -5.94 0.99
N LYS A 5 2.14 -7.25 0.75
CA LYS A 5 1.86 -7.87 -0.55
C LYS A 5 0.38 -7.82 -0.89
N GLU A 6 -0.49 -8.04 0.10
CA GLU A 6 -1.95 -7.92 -0.07
C GLU A 6 -2.37 -6.48 -0.37
N LEU A 7 -1.87 -5.50 0.38
CA LEU A 7 -2.12 -4.08 0.11
C LEU A 7 -1.61 -3.65 -1.27
N GLN A 8 -0.47 -4.18 -1.72
CA GLN A 8 0.06 -3.93 -3.06
C GLN A 8 -0.84 -4.54 -4.15
N LYS A 9 -1.35 -5.75 -3.94
CA LYS A 9 -2.30 -6.39 -4.86
C LYS A 9 -3.62 -5.61 -4.94
N ALA A 10 -4.15 -5.16 -3.80
CA ALA A 10 -5.33 -4.30 -3.75
C ALA A 10 -5.09 -2.97 -4.50
N HIS A 11 -3.94 -2.32 -4.29
CA HIS A 11 -3.60 -1.09 -5.01
C HIS A 11 -3.39 -1.31 -6.52
N PHE A 12 -2.87 -2.47 -6.94
CA PHE A 12 -2.81 -2.86 -8.35
C PHE A 12 -4.20 -3.00 -8.97
N ASN A 13 -5.12 -3.68 -8.28
CA ASN A 13 -6.50 -3.81 -8.73
C ASN A 13 -7.19 -2.45 -8.86
N MET A 14 -7.00 -1.54 -7.90
CA MET A 14 -7.53 -0.18 -7.96
C MET A 14 -6.94 0.63 -9.15
N ARG A 15 -5.66 0.44 -9.48
CA ARG A 15 -5.05 1.06 -10.67
C ARG A 15 -5.69 0.53 -11.97
N MET A 16 -5.96 -0.77 -12.03
CA MET A 16 -6.61 -1.40 -13.18
C MET A 16 -8.04 -0.86 -13.34
N GLN A 17 -8.81 -0.80 -12.25
CA GLN A 17 -10.17 -0.21 -12.24
C GLN A 17 -10.17 1.27 -12.64
N LYS A 18 -9.13 2.03 -12.26
CA LYS A 18 -8.98 3.41 -12.71
C LYS A 18 -8.73 3.51 -14.22
N ALA A 19 -7.93 2.60 -14.78
CA ALA A 19 -7.64 2.57 -16.21
C ALA A 19 -8.90 2.22 -17.04
N THR A 20 -9.76 1.34 -16.52
CA THR A 20 -11.05 1.00 -17.15
C THR A 20 -12.17 2.02 -16.88
N GLN A 21 -11.87 3.11 -16.17
CA GLN A 21 -12.85 4.13 -15.74
C GLN A 21 -14.00 3.58 -14.86
N GLN A 22 -13.81 2.41 -14.26
CA GLN A 22 -14.80 1.77 -13.36
C GLN A 22 -14.60 2.16 -11.89
N LEU A 23 -13.52 2.87 -11.57
CA LEU A 23 -13.22 3.27 -10.20
C LEU A 23 -14.03 4.50 -9.79
N THR A 24 -15.05 4.29 -8.95
CA THR A 24 -15.90 5.34 -8.41
C THR A 24 -15.24 6.15 -7.28
N ASN A 25 -14.40 5.51 -6.47
CA ASN A 25 -13.74 6.14 -5.32
C ASN A 25 -12.22 6.26 -5.50
N THR A 26 -11.78 7.36 -6.09
CA THR A 26 -10.34 7.64 -6.31
C THR A 26 -9.59 7.99 -5.03
N ALA A 27 -10.29 8.42 -3.97
CA ALA A 27 -9.67 8.75 -2.68
C ALA A 27 -9.07 7.50 -2.01
N GLN A 28 -9.69 6.32 -2.20
CA GLN A 28 -9.18 5.05 -1.68
C GLN A 28 -7.78 4.71 -2.20
N MET A 29 -7.42 5.11 -3.42
CA MET A 29 -6.05 4.94 -3.93
C MET A 29 -5.01 5.67 -3.10
N LYS A 30 -5.33 6.91 -2.66
CA LYS A 30 -4.43 7.73 -1.83
C LYS A 30 -4.25 7.11 -0.45
N VAL A 31 -5.34 6.58 0.12
CA VAL A 31 -5.31 5.87 1.42
C VAL A 31 -4.48 4.59 1.32
N ALA A 32 -4.74 3.74 0.32
CA ALA A 32 -3.99 2.50 0.10
C ALA A 32 -2.49 2.76 -0.08
N ARG A 33 -2.11 3.79 -0.86
CA ARG A 33 -0.71 4.19 -1.06
C ARG A 33 -0.04 4.62 0.24
N ARG A 34 -0.73 5.39 1.10
CA ARG A 34 -0.22 5.81 2.41
C ARG A 34 -0.08 4.65 3.38
N SER A 35 -1.02 3.70 3.38
CA SER A 35 -0.93 2.51 4.23
C SER A 35 0.26 1.62 3.85
N ILE A 36 0.52 1.43 2.55
CA ILE A 36 1.73 0.72 2.09
C ILE A 36 3.00 1.43 2.55
N ALA A 37 3.05 2.76 2.45
CA ALA A 37 4.20 3.55 2.90
C ALA A 37 4.45 3.37 4.41
N ARG A 38 3.41 3.52 5.25
CA ARG A 38 3.51 3.34 6.71
C ARG A 38 3.99 1.94 7.08
N ALA A 39 3.44 0.90 6.46
CA ALA A 39 3.87 -0.48 6.74
C ALA A 39 5.34 -0.72 6.37
N LYS A 40 5.84 -0.11 5.29
CA LYS A 40 7.26 -0.15 4.93
C LYS A 40 8.13 0.63 5.93
N THR A 41 7.68 1.79 6.39
CA THR A 41 8.41 2.59 7.39
C THR A 41 8.56 1.82 8.70
N ILE A 42 7.50 1.20 9.21
CA ILE A 42 7.57 0.41 10.45
C ILE A 42 8.56 -0.76 10.31
N LEU A 43 8.59 -1.44 9.15
CA LEU A 43 9.60 -2.49 8.91
C LEU A 43 11.03 -1.93 8.92
N ALA A 44 11.24 -0.76 8.31
CA ALA A 44 12.54 -0.10 8.31
C ALA A 44 12.95 0.34 9.73
N GLU A 45 12.03 0.87 10.53
CA GLU A 45 12.25 1.23 11.93
C GLU A 45 12.59 0.01 12.79
N GLN A 46 11.89 -1.11 12.62
CA GLN A 46 12.20 -2.35 13.32
C GLN A 46 13.60 -2.88 12.95
N GLN A 47 13.98 -2.80 11.67
CA GLN A 47 15.32 -3.18 11.22
C GLN A 47 16.41 -2.24 11.73
N ALA A 48 16.11 -0.94 11.84
CA ALA A 48 17.04 0.04 12.41
C ALA A 48 17.25 -0.21 13.91
N LYS A 49 16.16 -0.44 14.67
CA LYS A 49 16.23 -0.78 16.10
C LYS A 49 16.93 -2.11 16.38
N ALA A 50 16.83 -3.08 15.47
CA ALA A 50 17.52 -4.37 15.61
C ALA A 50 19.01 -4.32 15.25
N LYS A 51 19.49 -3.21 14.69
CA LYS A 51 20.90 -2.98 14.35
C LYS A 51 21.65 -2.18 15.42
N GLU A 52 20.95 -1.50 16.31
CA GLU A 52 21.47 -1.00 17.59
C GLU A 52 21.54 -2.12 18.61
#